data_AF-A0A7S0VPA0-F1
#
_entry.id   AF-A0A7S0VPA0-F1
#
_cell.length_a   1.000
_cell.length_b   1.000
_cell.length_c   1.000
_cell.angle_alpha   90.00
_cell.angle_beta   90.00
_cell.angle_gamma   90.00
#
_symmetry.space_group_name_H-M   'P 1'
#
loop_
_entity.id
_entity.type
_entity.pdbx_description
1 polymer ?
#
loop_
_entity_poly.entity_id
_entity_poly.type
_entity_poly.pdbx_seq_one_letter_code
_entity_poly.pdbx_strand_id
1 'polypeptide(L)'
;MHLTSVAKGAALLAGLMACMPEGADAFAASPASLARLGGRAPAVNFASAAQKGGRAPLTGLKMSLSKDDKLGPFLESEKNLDHVFRNNKMWVVEQTRNDPDFFLRMSTGQSPKFLWIGCSDARVPANEIVGCGPGELFVHRNIANLVVNNDNSIQSVFQYAVEYLQVEHIIVCGHYQCGGVAASLNNADLASPLEEWVCNIRDVYRLHKEELDAIKSPEQRKRRLVELNAREQAVNVYKAAVVQRRRVYTHMKTGLAQPKVHAVVFDPKTGNLKRINTFEGDEQIDELHEVYDLYDAQTAAEFWENEEEYPKRENTPRKLFNRMPTGLSAAKQSVSLPSSDDE
;
A
#
# COMPACT_ATOMS: atom_id res chain seq x y z
N MET A 1 -42.00 -27.24 33.49
CA MET A 1 -41.88 -26.47 34.75
C MET A 1 -40.44 -25.95 34.81
N HIS A 2 -40.23 -24.73 34.33
CA HIS A 2 -39.74 -23.57 35.11
C HIS A 2 -38.26 -23.68 35.52
N LEU A 3 -37.36 -23.01 34.80
CA LEU A 3 -36.92 -21.60 34.94
C LEU A 3 -35.62 -21.55 35.76
N THR A 4 -34.49 -21.35 35.08
CA THR A 4 -33.38 -20.44 35.49
C THR A 4 -32.19 -20.60 34.53
N SER A 5 -32.12 -19.74 33.50
CA SER A 5 -30.89 -19.53 32.71
C SER A 5 -30.93 -18.13 32.07
N VAL A 6 -30.88 -17.10 32.91
CA VAL A 6 -30.59 -15.71 32.52
C VAL A 6 -29.76 -15.09 33.63
N ALA A 7 -28.44 -15.37 33.65
CA ALA A 7 -27.45 -14.63 34.44
C ALA A 7 -26.04 -15.13 34.14
N LYS A 8 -25.49 -14.78 32.96
CA LYS A 8 -24.03 -14.81 32.71
C LYS A 8 -23.60 -13.94 31.52
N GLY A 9 -24.37 -12.89 31.21
CA GLY A 9 -24.12 -11.93 30.13
C GLY A 9 -24.08 -10.46 30.60
N ALA A 10 -23.81 -10.22 31.88
CA ALA A 10 -23.79 -8.89 32.48
C ALA A 10 -22.53 -8.71 33.34
N ALA A 11 -21.36 -8.86 32.73
CA ALA A 11 -20.06 -8.52 33.30
C ALA A 11 -19.02 -8.36 32.20
N LEU A 12 -19.29 -7.50 31.20
CA LEU A 12 -18.29 -7.03 30.25
C LEU A 12 -18.66 -5.66 29.67
N LEU A 13 -19.26 -4.79 30.49
CA LEU A 13 -19.66 -3.43 30.10
C LEU A 13 -19.35 -2.39 31.20
N ALA A 14 -18.26 -2.61 31.91
CA ALA A 14 -17.65 -1.66 32.83
C ALA A 14 -16.13 -1.72 32.62
N GLY A 15 -15.61 -0.83 31.77
CA GLY A 15 -14.17 -0.79 31.45
C GLY A 15 -13.76 -0.03 30.18
N LEU A 16 -14.68 0.69 29.52
CA LEU A 16 -14.38 1.54 28.36
C LEU A 16 -15.14 2.87 28.48
N MET A 17 -14.81 3.62 29.53
CA MET A 17 -15.01 5.08 29.59
C MET A 17 -13.95 5.68 30.51
N ALA A 18 -12.76 5.89 29.95
CA ALA A 18 -11.78 6.84 30.44
C ALA A 18 -11.02 7.36 29.21
N CYS A 19 -10.82 8.69 29.16
CA CYS A 19 -10.20 9.47 28.09
C CYS A 19 -11.13 9.91 26.93
N MET A 20 -12.06 10.83 27.24
CA MET A 20 -12.38 11.94 26.34
C MET A 20 -12.35 13.27 27.12
N PRO A 21 -11.87 14.36 26.50
CA PRO A 21 -11.55 15.60 27.20
C PRO A 21 -12.79 16.40 27.59
N GLU A 22 -12.69 17.04 28.75
CA GLU A 22 -13.66 17.91 29.41
C GLU A 22 -13.94 19.20 28.62
N GLY A 23 -15.17 19.73 28.74
CA GLY A 23 -15.45 21.15 28.47
C GLY A 23 -16.61 21.42 27.52
N ALA A 24 -17.84 21.13 27.94
CA ALA A 24 -19.04 21.70 27.33
C ALA A 24 -20.00 22.17 28.44
N ASP A 25 -19.63 23.25 29.13
CA ASP A 25 -20.55 23.96 30.00
C ASP A 25 -21.18 25.13 29.26
N ALA A 26 -22.49 25.02 29.09
CA ALA A 26 -23.38 26.08 28.72
C ALA A 26 -23.40 27.14 29.84
N PHE A 27 -22.92 28.35 29.56
CA PHE A 27 -23.19 29.52 30.39
C PHE A 27 -24.05 30.52 29.63
N ALA A 28 -25.30 30.63 30.11
CA ALA A 28 -26.21 31.72 29.83
C ALA A 28 -25.61 33.04 30.34
N ALA A 29 -25.57 34.07 29.48
CA ALA A 29 -25.11 35.40 29.85
C ALA A 29 -26.28 36.40 29.89
N SER A 30 -26.41 37.06 31.04
CA SER A 30 -27.28 38.22 31.30
C SER A 30 -26.73 39.50 30.64
N PRO A 31 -27.57 40.44 30.19
CA PRO A 31 -27.14 41.62 29.47
C PRO A 31 -26.79 42.77 30.43
N ALA A 32 -25.55 43.28 30.36
CA ALA A 32 -25.17 44.69 30.52
C ALA A 32 -23.71 44.83 31.02
N SER A 33 -22.78 44.99 30.09
CA SER A 33 -21.58 45.80 30.30
C SER A 33 -21.17 46.44 28.98
N LEU A 34 -21.36 47.76 28.92
CA LEU A 34 -21.29 48.61 27.76
C LEU A 34 -19.85 48.98 27.38
N ALA A 35 -19.59 48.91 26.06
CA ALA A 35 -18.82 49.85 25.24
C ALA A 35 -17.32 50.09 25.52
N ARG A 36 -16.50 49.77 24.50
CA ARG A 36 -15.72 50.78 23.75
C ARG A 36 -15.01 50.19 22.52
N LEU A 37 -15.06 50.97 21.43
CA LEU A 37 -14.18 50.98 20.24
C LEU A 37 -14.49 50.01 19.06
N GLY A 38 -15.41 50.46 18.21
CA GLY A 38 -15.09 50.88 16.83
C GLY A 38 -14.86 49.82 15.73
N GLY A 39 -15.92 49.48 14.98
CA GLY A 39 -15.83 48.81 13.68
C GLY A 39 -17.18 48.24 13.22
N ARG A 40 -17.90 48.95 12.34
CA ARG A 40 -19.28 48.67 11.91
C ARG A 40 -19.40 47.44 10.98
N ALA A 41 -20.11 46.41 11.43
CA ALA A 41 -20.82 45.45 10.57
C ALA A 41 -22.26 45.96 10.31
N PRO A 42 -22.84 45.81 9.10
CA PRO A 42 -24.19 46.30 8.84
C PRO A 42 -25.23 45.35 9.44
N ALA A 43 -26.15 45.94 10.21
CA ALA A 43 -27.25 45.28 10.90
C ALA A 43 -28.38 44.91 9.93
N VAL A 44 -28.96 43.72 10.13
CA VAL A 44 -30.22 43.29 9.50
C VAL A 44 -31.34 43.58 10.48
N ASN A 45 -32.17 44.59 10.18
CA ASN A 45 -33.38 44.90 10.94
C ASN A 45 -34.57 44.18 10.31
N PHE A 46 -35.30 43.42 11.12
CA PHE A 46 -36.66 42.98 10.81
C PHE A 46 -37.65 43.86 11.56
N ALA A 47 -38.46 44.62 10.82
CA ALA A 47 -39.66 45.27 11.33
C ALA A 47 -40.76 45.25 10.26
N SER A 48 -41.99 45.04 10.74
CA SER A 48 -43.16 44.57 10.03
C SER A 48 -43.90 45.61 9.17
N ALA A 49 -44.63 45.06 8.20
CA ALA A 49 -45.56 45.66 7.25
C ALA A 49 -46.42 46.86 7.69
N ALA A 50 -46.54 47.85 6.79
CA ALA A 50 -47.78 48.56 6.47
C ALA A 50 -47.75 49.02 5.00
N GLN A 51 -48.91 49.02 4.37
CA GLN A 51 -49.13 48.85 2.93
C GLN A 51 -49.42 50.18 2.20
N LYS A 52 -49.12 50.21 0.89
CA LYS A 52 -49.70 51.00 -0.24
C LYS A 52 -48.79 52.06 -0.89
N GLY A 53 -48.43 51.78 -2.15
CA GLY A 53 -47.85 52.73 -3.11
C GLY A 53 -47.04 51.99 -4.18
N GLY A 54 -47.63 51.69 -5.34
CA GLY A 54 -47.07 50.73 -6.30
C GLY A 54 -45.95 51.22 -7.20
N ARG A 55 -45.14 50.27 -7.70
CA ARG A 55 -44.70 50.13 -9.11
C ARG A 55 -43.83 48.86 -9.29
N ALA A 56 -44.25 48.01 -10.24
CA ALA A 56 -43.53 47.00 -11.04
C ALA A 56 -42.56 45.98 -10.38
N PRO A 57 -42.57 44.70 -10.82
CA PRO A 57 -41.60 43.71 -10.38
C PRO A 57 -40.23 43.98 -11.02
N LEU A 58 -39.16 44.04 -10.21
CA LEU A 58 -37.79 43.89 -10.69
C LEU A 58 -37.54 42.41 -11.04
N THR A 59 -38.20 41.95 -12.10
CA THR A 59 -37.70 40.83 -12.90
C THR A 59 -36.45 41.33 -13.63
N GLY A 60 -35.28 40.87 -13.22
CA GLY A 60 -34.07 41.03 -14.03
C GLY A 60 -32.83 41.51 -13.29
N LEU A 61 -32.30 40.69 -12.38
CA LEU A 61 -30.85 40.49 -12.38
C LEU A 61 -30.60 39.09 -12.97
N LYS A 62 -30.57 39.02 -14.31
CA LYS A 62 -29.88 37.91 -14.96
C LYS A 62 -28.40 38.16 -14.74
N MET A 63 -27.78 37.44 -13.81
CA MET A 63 -26.35 37.21 -13.93
C MET A 63 -26.17 36.43 -15.24
N SER A 64 -25.65 37.11 -16.26
CA SER A 64 -25.24 36.44 -17.48
C SER A 64 -24.07 35.55 -17.11
N LEU A 65 -24.34 34.24 -16.99
CA LEU A 65 -23.30 33.23 -17.05
C LEU A 65 -22.57 33.45 -18.39
N SER A 66 -21.33 33.93 -18.33
CA SER A 66 -20.47 33.87 -19.49
C SER A 66 -20.28 32.39 -19.85
N LYS A 67 -20.24 32.08 -21.14
CA LYS A 67 -19.98 30.71 -21.63
C LYS A 67 -18.57 30.19 -21.30
N ASP A 68 -17.78 30.97 -20.56
CA ASP A 68 -16.39 30.70 -20.18
C ASP A 68 -16.21 30.43 -18.69
N ASP A 69 -17.29 30.16 -17.95
CA ASP A 69 -17.19 29.78 -16.55
C ASP A 69 -16.74 28.32 -16.40
N LYS A 70 -15.42 28.11 -16.50
CA LYS A 70 -14.73 26.81 -16.32
C LYS A 70 -14.88 26.24 -14.91
N LEU A 71 -15.59 26.91 -14.00
CA LEU A 71 -15.89 26.45 -12.64
C LEU A 71 -17.26 25.74 -12.51
N GLY A 72 -18.14 25.84 -13.50
CA GLY A 72 -19.44 25.13 -13.49
C GLY A 72 -19.33 23.61 -13.26
N PRO A 73 -18.35 22.90 -13.84
CA PRO A 73 -18.12 21.48 -13.56
C PRO A 73 -17.48 21.19 -12.20
N PHE A 74 -16.97 22.21 -11.50
CA PHE A 74 -16.31 22.04 -10.19
C PHE A 74 -17.33 21.85 -9.06
N LEU A 75 -18.56 22.36 -9.24
CA LEU A 75 -19.64 22.29 -8.25
C LEU A 75 -20.48 21.01 -8.33
N GLU A 76 -20.35 20.21 -9.39
CA GLU A 76 -21.04 18.91 -9.54
C GLU A 76 -20.23 17.74 -8.96
N SER A 77 -19.06 18.00 -8.33
CA SER A 77 -18.17 16.97 -7.82
C SER A 77 -17.69 17.21 -6.38
N GLU A 78 -18.59 17.57 -5.48
CA GLU A 78 -18.42 17.09 -4.11
C GLU A 78 -18.72 15.58 -4.09
N LYS A 79 -17.74 14.78 -4.56
CA LYS A 79 -17.62 13.37 -4.16
C LYS A 79 -17.27 13.37 -2.67
N ASN A 80 -18.25 13.73 -1.85
CA ASN A 80 -18.10 13.79 -0.42
C ASN A 80 -17.70 12.39 0.08
N LEU A 81 -16.65 12.35 0.92
CA LEU A 81 -16.07 11.16 1.52
C LEU A 81 -17.11 10.33 2.30
N ASP A 82 -18.25 10.91 2.64
CA ASP A 82 -19.41 10.26 3.27
C ASP A 82 -19.80 8.94 2.59
N HIS A 83 -19.75 8.87 1.25
CA HIS A 83 -20.11 7.62 0.58
C HIS A 83 -19.13 6.48 0.92
N VAL A 84 -17.85 6.76 1.16
CA VAL A 84 -16.82 5.76 1.50
C VAL A 84 -17.11 5.19 2.89
N PHE A 85 -17.40 6.04 3.87
CA PHE A 85 -17.78 5.60 5.22
C PHE A 85 -19.09 4.82 5.22
N ARG A 86 -20.07 5.24 4.42
CA ARG A 86 -21.32 4.49 4.23
C ARG A 86 -21.05 3.10 3.64
N ASN A 87 -20.24 3.02 2.58
CA ASN A 87 -19.87 1.75 1.95
C ASN A 87 -19.10 0.83 2.92
N ASN A 88 -18.20 1.40 3.73
CA ASN A 88 -17.48 0.65 4.75
C ASN A 88 -18.42 0.06 5.82
N LYS A 89 -19.38 0.85 6.33
CA LYS A 89 -20.39 0.33 7.29
C LYS A 89 -21.18 -0.83 6.70
N MET A 90 -21.61 -0.71 5.43
CA MET A 90 -22.30 -1.79 4.74
C MET A 90 -21.42 -3.04 4.58
N TRP A 91 -20.15 -2.86 4.24
CA TRP A 91 -19.19 -3.96 4.15
C TRP A 91 -18.98 -4.66 5.49
N VAL A 92 -18.86 -3.93 6.60
CA VAL A 92 -18.73 -4.52 7.95
C VAL A 92 -19.94 -5.39 8.29
N VAL A 93 -21.15 -4.90 8.02
CA VAL A 93 -22.40 -5.66 8.26
C VAL A 93 -22.41 -6.94 7.44
N GLU A 94 -22.06 -6.86 6.15
CA GLU A 94 -22.05 -8.01 5.25
C GLU A 94 -21.01 -9.06 5.66
N GLN A 95 -19.78 -8.64 5.96
CA GLN A 95 -18.73 -9.58 6.41
C GLN A 95 -19.10 -10.26 7.73
N THR A 96 -19.61 -9.50 8.72
CA THR A 96 -20.01 -10.05 10.02
C THR A 96 -21.21 -11.00 9.89
N ARG A 97 -22.12 -10.73 8.95
CA ARG A 97 -23.26 -11.60 8.67
C ARG A 97 -22.81 -12.94 8.10
N ASN A 98 -21.85 -12.92 7.18
CA ASN A 98 -21.33 -14.13 6.55
C ASN A 98 -20.42 -14.91 7.50
N ASP A 99 -19.69 -14.21 8.37
CA ASP A 99 -18.77 -14.79 9.33
C ASP A 99 -18.64 -13.90 10.59
N PRO A 100 -19.30 -14.28 11.71
CA PRO A 100 -19.27 -13.51 12.95
C PRO A 100 -17.87 -13.29 13.54
N ASP A 101 -16.93 -14.18 13.25
CA ASP A 101 -15.56 -14.14 13.78
C ASP A 101 -14.56 -13.48 12.80
N PHE A 102 -15.04 -12.95 11.67
CA PHE A 102 -14.20 -12.36 10.62
C PHE A 102 -13.23 -11.29 11.15
N PHE A 103 -13.75 -10.30 11.87
CA PHE A 103 -12.93 -9.21 12.41
C PHE A 103 -12.07 -9.64 13.61
N LEU A 104 -12.50 -10.66 14.36
CA LEU A 104 -11.68 -11.25 15.41
C LEU A 104 -10.43 -11.87 14.78
N ARG A 105 -10.58 -12.71 13.74
CA ARG A 105 -9.42 -13.29 13.04
C ARG A 105 -8.53 -12.22 12.40
N MET A 106 -9.14 -11.21 11.76
CA MET A 106 -8.39 -10.08 11.19
C MET A 106 -7.53 -9.34 12.23
N SER A 107 -7.97 -9.28 13.49
CA SER A 107 -7.23 -8.62 14.57
C SER A 107 -6.06 -9.43 15.15
N THR A 108 -6.01 -10.75 14.93
CA THR A 108 -5.03 -11.65 15.57
C THR A 108 -3.66 -11.69 14.90
N GLY A 109 -3.50 -11.04 13.74
CA GLY A 109 -2.24 -10.94 13.00
C GLY A 109 -2.35 -11.45 11.56
N GLN A 110 -1.23 -11.43 10.86
CA GLN A 110 -1.12 -11.91 9.47
C GLN A 110 0.03 -12.92 9.35
N SER A 111 -0.15 -13.92 8.48
CA SER A 111 0.92 -14.85 8.09
C SER A 111 0.78 -15.18 6.61
N PRO A 112 0.98 -14.18 5.74
CA PRO A 112 0.79 -14.37 4.31
C PRO A 112 1.85 -15.32 3.75
N LYS A 113 1.43 -16.23 2.87
CA LYS A 113 2.34 -17.15 2.18
C LYS A 113 2.88 -16.59 0.88
N PHE A 114 2.24 -15.53 0.39
CA PHE A 114 2.50 -14.94 -0.91
C PHE A 114 2.80 -13.44 -0.74
N LEU A 115 3.87 -12.98 -1.38
CA LEU A 115 4.06 -11.58 -1.73
C LEU A 115 3.57 -11.36 -3.16
N TRP A 116 2.65 -10.42 -3.36
CA TRP A 116 2.14 -10.00 -4.65
C TRP A 116 2.65 -8.62 -5.03
N ILE A 117 3.31 -8.53 -6.18
CA ILE A 117 3.80 -7.30 -6.78
C ILE A 117 2.96 -7.04 -8.02
N GLY A 118 2.05 -6.07 -7.93
CA GLY A 118 1.06 -5.79 -8.98
C GLY A 118 1.09 -4.35 -9.47
N CYS A 119 0.28 -4.08 -10.50
CA CYS A 119 0.12 -2.72 -11.00
C CYS A 119 -0.84 -1.89 -10.12
N SER A 120 -0.62 -0.58 -10.03
CA SER A 120 -1.53 0.37 -9.40
C SER A 120 -2.87 0.54 -10.14
N ASP A 121 -3.07 -0.11 -11.28
CA ASP A 121 -4.32 -0.08 -12.05
C ASP A 121 -5.54 -0.48 -11.18
N ALA A 122 -6.52 0.40 -11.06
CA ALA A 122 -7.66 0.23 -10.17
C ALA A 122 -8.53 -1.00 -10.46
N ARG A 123 -8.42 -1.59 -11.66
CA ARG A 123 -9.18 -2.77 -12.08
C ARG A 123 -8.55 -4.09 -11.62
N VAL A 124 -7.39 -4.06 -10.97
CA VAL A 124 -6.60 -5.25 -10.64
C VAL A 124 -6.40 -5.41 -9.12
N PRO A 125 -7.48 -5.59 -8.33
CA PRO A 125 -7.37 -5.88 -6.90
C PRO A 125 -6.85 -7.31 -6.67
N ALA A 126 -5.66 -7.43 -6.08
CA ALA A 126 -4.96 -8.70 -5.94
C ALA A 126 -5.78 -9.77 -5.21
N ASN A 127 -6.26 -9.47 -4.00
CA ASN A 127 -7.00 -10.42 -3.15
C ASN A 127 -8.25 -10.98 -3.85
N GLU A 128 -8.98 -10.14 -4.58
CA GLU A 128 -10.18 -10.55 -5.32
C GLU A 128 -9.84 -11.47 -6.49
N ILE A 129 -8.78 -11.16 -7.24
CA ILE A 129 -8.36 -11.93 -8.41
C ILE A 129 -7.93 -13.35 -8.02
N VAL A 130 -7.21 -13.50 -6.90
CA VAL A 130 -6.72 -14.81 -6.46
C VAL A 130 -7.64 -15.52 -5.46
N GLY A 131 -8.73 -14.87 -5.04
CA GLY A 131 -9.65 -15.42 -4.04
C GLY A 131 -9.03 -15.58 -2.65
N CYS A 132 -8.04 -14.76 -2.30
CA CYS A 132 -7.39 -14.79 -0.98
C CYS A 132 -8.12 -13.93 0.02
N GLY A 133 -8.27 -14.45 1.24
CA GLY A 133 -8.80 -13.74 2.38
C GLY A 133 -7.83 -12.67 2.94
N PRO A 134 -8.30 -11.83 3.86
CA PRO A 134 -7.44 -10.87 4.56
C PRO A 134 -6.30 -11.58 5.31
N GLY A 135 -5.07 -11.06 5.19
CA GLY A 135 -3.89 -11.61 5.87
C GLY A 135 -3.20 -12.78 5.16
N GLU A 136 -3.74 -13.26 4.04
CA GLU A 136 -3.17 -14.37 3.25
C GLU A 136 -2.19 -13.90 2.16
N LEU A 137 -2.33 -12.64 1.71
CA LEU A 137 -1.54 -12.03 0.64
C LEU A 137 -0.90 -10.73 1.15
N PHE A 138 0.42 -10.63 1.06
CA PHE A 138 1.15 -9.38 1.28
C PHE A 138 1.30 -8.66 -0.05
N VAL A 139 0.84 -7.41 -0.15
CA VAL A 139 0.65 -6.75 -1.46
C VAL A 139 1.49 -5.49 -1.57
N HIS A 140 2.25 -5.37 -2.66
CA HIS A 140 2.87 -4.14 -3.12
C HIS A 140 2.34 -3.79 -4.51
N ARG A 141 2.07 -2.51 -4.76
CA ARG A 141 1.55 -2.03 -6.04
C ARG A 141 2.24 -0.74 -6.44
N ASN A 142 2.70 -0.71 -7.69
CA ASN A 142 3.27 0.48 -8.32
C ASN A 142 2.86 0.51 -9.81
N ILE A 143 3.17 1.59 -10.53
CA ILE A 143 2.80 1.71 -11.94
C ILE A 143 3.56 0.65 -12.75
N ALA A 144 2.83 -0.22 -13.47
CA ALA A 144 3.39 -1.29 -14.28
C ALA A 144 4.27 -2.32 -13.52
N ASN A 145 4.00 -2.54 -12.23
CA ASN A 145 4.53 -3.65 -11.42
C ASN A 145 6.06 -3.81 -11.51
N LEU A 146 6.78 -2.69 -11.49
CA LEU A 146 8.23 -2.64 -11.63
C LEU A 146 8.94 -3.04 -10.34
N VAL A 147 10.08 -3.71 -10.51
CA VAL A 147 11.03 -4.06 -9.45
C VAL A 147 12.34 -3.39 -9.83
N VAL A 148 12.56 -2.20 -9.26
CA VAL A 148 13.75 -1.39 -9.53
C VAL A 148 14.73 -1.55 -8.37
N ASN A 149 16.01 -1.83 -8.68
CA ASN A 149 17.00 -2.22 -7.67
C ASN A 149 17.25 -1.14 -6.61
N ASN A 150 17.18 0.13 -6.98
CA ASN A 150 17.37 1.28 -6.08
C ASN A 150 16.07 1.91 -5.59
N ASP A 151 14.91 1.28 -5.83
CA ASP A 151 13.64 1.73 -5.25
C ASP A 151 13.50 1.19 -3.81
N ASN A 152 13.74 2.07 -2.84
CA ASN A 152 13.61 1.74 -1.42
C ASN A 152 12.20 1.24 -1.05
N SER A 153 11.17 1.62 -1.79
CA SER A 153 9.80 1.14 -1.56
C SER A 153 9.72 -0.37 -1.73
N ILE A 154 10.12 -0.91 -2.88
CA ILE A 154 10.11 -2.37 -3.11
C ILE A 154 11.20 -3.09 -2.30
N GLN A 155 12.37 -2.49 -2.09
CA GLN A 155 13.43 -3.13 -1.28
C GLN A 155 12.99 -3.33 0.18
N SER A 156 12.31 -2.34 0.78
CA SER A 156 11.76 -2.48 2.13
C SER A 156 10.67 -3.55 2.21
N VAL A 157 9.84 -3.69 1.17
CA VAL A 157 8.83 -4.75 1.05
C VAL A 157 9.50 -6.12 0.97
N PHE A 158 10.58 -6.28 0.20
CA PHE A 158 11.31 -7.55 0.15
C PHE A 158 11.88 -7.92 1.50
N GLN A 159 12.54 -6.96 2.18
CA GLN A 159 13.07 -7.21 3.51
C GLN A 159 11.97 -7.69 4.47
N TYR A 160 10.85 -6.97 4.51
CA TYR A 160 9.76 -7.32 5.39
C TYR A 160 9.12 -8.68 5.06
N ALA A 161 8.81 -8.91 3.77
CA ALA A 161 8.16 -10.13 3.32
C ALA A 161 9.04 -11.37 3.50
N VAL A 162 10.33 -11.27 3.19
CA VAL A 162 11.24 -12.42 3.19
C VAL A 162 11.81 -12.68 4.58
N GLU A 163 12.23 -11.66 5.32
CA GLU A 163 12.86 -11.84 6.64
C GLU A 163 11.85 -12.00 7.76
N TYR A 164 10.81 -11.17 7.78
CA TYR A 164 9.89 -11.10 8.92
C TYR A 164 8.65 -11.98 8.70
N LEU A 165 8.03 -11.88 7.53
CA LEU A 165 6.84 -12.68 7.20
C LEU A 165 7.19 -14.09 6.69
N GLN A 166 8.42 -14.27 6.19
CA GLN A 166 8.92 -15.53 5.64
C GLN A 166 7.98 -16.11 4.56
N VAL A 167 7.57 -15.27 3.62
CA VAL A 167 6.72 -15.69 2.49
C VAL A 167 7.38 -16.83 1.72
N GLU A 168 6.57 -17.76 1.23
CA GLU A 168 7.04 -18.94 0.49
C GLU A 168 7.08 -18.66 -1.02
N HIS A 169 6.29 -17.68 -1.48
CA HIS A 169 6.14 -17.34 -2.88
C HIS A 169 6.16 -15.82 -3.10
N ILE A 170 6.88 -15.38 -4.13
CA ILE A 170 6.82 -14.00 -4.65
C ILE A 170 6.22 -14.06 -6.05
N ILE A 171 5.16 -13.31 -6.29
CA ILE A 171 4.45 -13.25 -7.57
C ILE A 171 4.58 -11.84 -8.13
N VAL A 172 5.19 -11.73 -9.30
CA VAL A 172 5.14 -10.51 -10.12
C VAL A 172 3.99 -10.65 -11.11
N CYS A 173 2.95 -9.83 -10.92
CA CYS A 173 1.77 -9.87 -11.76
C CYS A 173 1.70 -8.63 -12.67
N GLY A 174 1.98 -8.86 -13.95
CA GLY A 174 1.58 -7.94 -15.02
C GLY A 174 0.08 -7.99 -15.27
N HIS A 175 -0.42 -7.06 -16.09
CA HIS A 175 -1.78 -7.18 -16.62
C HIS A 175 -1.88 -6.61 -18.03
N TYR A 176 -2.70 -7.24 -18.87
CA TYR A 176 -2.94 -6.70 -20.21
C TYR A 176 -3.67 -5.36 -20.14
N GLN A 177 -3.49 -4.55 -21.19
CA GLN A 177 -3.99 -3.17 -21.27
C GLN A 177 -3.47 -2.27 -20.12
N CYS A 178 -2.22 -2.51 -19.68
CA CYS A 178 -1.54 -1.66 -18.72
C CYS A 178 -1.26 -0.27 -19.29
N GLY A 179 -1.73 0.77 -18.60
CA GLY A 179 -1.51 2.17 -18.97
C GLY A 179 -0.03 2.56 -18.95
N GLY A 180 0.74 2.10 -17.96
CA GLY A 180 2.17 2.39 -17.86
C GLY A 180 2.99 1.78 -19.00
N VAL A 181 2.70 0.53 -19.37
CA VAL A 181 3.34 -0.13 -20.53
C VAL A 181 2.90 0.51 -21.85
N ALA A 182 1.65 0.93 -21.96
CA ALA A 182 1.19 1.67 -23.14
C ALA A 182 1.91 3.02 -23.27
N ALA A 183 2.11 3.72 -22.15
CA ALA A 183 2.80 5.01 -22.11
C ALA A 183 4.28 4.87 -22.50
N SER A 184 4.98 3.82 -22.07
CA SER A 184 6.39 3.59 -22.41
C SER A 184 6.64 3.31 -23.89
N LEU A 185 5.61 2.83 -24.62
CA LEU A 185 5.66 2.61 -26.07
C LEU A 185 5.42 3.89 -26.88
N ASN A 186 4.92 4.95 -26.25
CA ASN A 186 4.73 6.23 -26.90
C ASN A 186 6.02 7.07 -26.77
N ASN A 187 6.45 7.66 -27.87
CA ASN A 187 7.59 8.59 -27.89
C ASN A 187 7.10 10.01 -27.57
N ALA A 188 6.41 10.14 -26.42
CA ALA A 188 5.97 11.40 -25.86
C ALA A 188 6.66 11.60 -24.51
N ASP A 189 7.04 12.84 -24.21
CA ASP A 189 7.56 13.23 -22.91
C ASP A 189 6.44 13.16 -21.86
N LEU A 190 6.62 12.29 -20.86
CA LEU A 190 5.67 12.13 -19.75
C LEU A 190 5.97 13.05 -18.56
N ALA A 191 7.04 13.83 -18.62
CA ALA A 191 7.64 14.61 -17.54
C ALA A 191 8.06 13.77 -16.32
N SER A 192 9.08 14.26 -15.62
CA SER A 192 9.56 13.63 -14.39
C SER A 192 8.53 13.76 -13.26
N PRO A 193 8.42 12.76 -12.35
CA PRO A 193 9.25 11.55 -12.25
C PRO A 193 8.74 10.36 -13.08
N LEU A 194 7.65 10.53 -13.87
CA LEU A 194 7.02 9.42 -14.57
C LEU A 194 7.88 8.94 -15.74
N GLU A 195 8.58 9.84 -16.43
CA GLU A 195 9.49 9.47 -17.52
C GLU A 195 10.62 8.56 -17.02
N GLU A 196 11.27 8.89 -15.91
CA GLU A 196 12.32 8.05 -15.29
C GLU A 196 11.76 6.69 -14.87
N TRP A 197 10.51 6.66 -14.38
CA TRP A 197 9.85 5.42 -13.99
C TRP A 197 9.59 4.50 -15.19
N VAL A 198 8.96 5.02 -16.26
CA VAL A 198 8.64 4.21 -17.45
C VAL A 198 9.87 3.86 -18.29
N CYS A 199 11.00 4.57 -18.11
CA CYS A 199 12.28 4.24 -18.74
C CYS A 199 12.68 2.78 -18.46
N ASN A 200 12.42 2.27 -17.26
CA ASN A 200 12.65 0.86 -16.92
C ASN A 200 11.90 -0.11 -17.86
N ILE A 201 10.71 0.26 -18.36
CA ILE A 201 9.95 -0.55 -19.32
C ILE A 201 10.52 -0.37 -20.75
N ARG A 202 11.00 0.83 -21.09
CA ARG A 202 11.70 1.08 -22.35
C ARG A 202 12.99 0.25 -22.43
N ASP A 203 13.68 0.05 -21.31
CA ASP A 203 14.83 -0.84 -21.21
C ASP A 203 14.46 -2.31 -21.44
N VAL A 204 13.33 -2.78 -20.90
CA VAL A 204 12.81 -4.12 -21.24
C VAL A 204 12.55 -4.24 -22.75
N TYR A 205 11.98 -3.21 -23.38
CA TYR A 205 11.82 -3.19 -24.84
C TYR A 205 13.17 -3.31 -25.55
N ARG A 206 14.17 -2.54 -25.11
CA ARG A 206 15.52 -2.54 -25.68
C ARG A 206 16.20 -3.91 -25.58
N LEU A 207 16.06 -4.59 -24.44
CA LEU A 207 16.60 -5.94 -24.21
C LEU A 207 15.98 -6.98 -25.14
N HIS A 208 14.69 -6.84 -25.48
CA HIS A 208 13.93 -7.80 -26.30
C HIS A 208 13.53 -7.22 -27.66
N LYS A 209 14.35 -6.30 -28.18
CA LYS A 209 14.00 -5.49 -29.36
C LYS A 209 13.70 -6.33 -30.59
N GLU A 210 14.53 -7.33 -30.87
CA GLU A 210 14.38 -8.19 -32.05
C GLU A 210 13.06 -8.97 -32.01
N GLU A 211 12.73 -9.56 -30.86
CA GLU A 211 11.48 -10.29 -30.64
C GLU A 211 10.25 -9.38 -30.79
N LEU A 212 10.30 -8.18 -30.17
CA LEU A 212 9.17 -7.25 -30.18
C LEU A 212 8.95 -6.61 -31.55
N ASP A 213 10.03 -6.22 -32.25
CA ASP A 213 9.95 -5.62 -33.58
C ASP A 213 9.45 -6.61 -34.64
N ALA A 214 9.71 -7.92 -34.47
CA ALA A 214 9.17 -8.97 -35.33
C ALA A 214 7.63 -9.11 -35.26
N ILE A 215 7.01 -8.72 -34.15
CA ILE A 215 5.55 -8.78 -33.98
C ILE A 215 4.90 -7.60 -34.72
N LYS A 216 4.20 -7.87 -35.84
CA LYS A 216 3.61 -6.83 -36.69
C LYS A 216 2.44 -6.08 -36.04
N SER A 217 1.61 -6.78 -35.26
CA SER A 217 0.42 -6.18 -34.64
C SER A 217 0.80 -5.34 -33.42
N PRO A 218 0.49 -4.02 -33.37
CA PRO A 218 0.82 -3.18 -32.22
C PRO A 218 0.19 -3.67 -30.91
N GLU A 219 -1.04 -4.21 -30.97
CA GLU A 219 -1.72 -4.73 -29.79
C GLU A 219 -1.04 -6.02 -29.28
N GLN A 220 -0.65 -6.92 -30.18
CA GLN A 220 0.07 -8.14 -29.80
C GLN A 220 1.46 -7.81 -29.26
N ARG A 221 2.17 -6.84 -29.85
CA ARG A 221 3.46 -6.37 -29.36
C ARG A 221 3.36 -5.79 -27.96
N LYS A 222 2.36 -4.94 -27.70
CA LYS A 222 2.09 -4.42 -26.35
C LYS A 222 1.76 -5.52 -25.35
N ARG A 223 0.92 -6.50 -25.74
CA ARG A 223 0.64 -7.67 -24.89
C ARG A 223 1.91 -8.45 -24.60
N ARG A 224 2.79 -8.64 -25.58
CA ARG A 224 4.06 -9.32 -25.38
C ARG A 224 5.00 -8.54 -24.47
N LEU A 225 5.08 -7.21 -24.61
CA LEU A 225 5.87 -6.36 -23.72
C LEU A 225 5.39 -6.45 -22.26
N VAL A 226 4.08 -6.58 -22.00
CA VAL A 226 3.57 -6.84 -20.64
C VAL A 226 4.12 -8.15 -20.08
N GLU A 227 4.12 -9.22 -20.88
CA GLU A 227 4.64 -10.53 -20.47
C GLU A 227 6.14 -10.49 -20.20
N LEU A 228 6.91 -9.86 -21.09
CA LEU A 228 8.35 -9.68 -20.94
C LEU A 228 8.67 -8.80 -19.73
N ASN A 229 7.91 -7.72 -19.50
CA ASN A 229 8.07 -6.89 -18.32
C ASN A 229 7.88 -7.72 -17.04
N ALA A 230 6.79 -8.48 -16.91
CA ALA A 230 6.59 -9.35 -15.75
C ALA A 230 7.74 -10.35 -15.54
N ARG A 231 8.29 -10.90 -16.63
CA ARG A 231 9.46 -11.80 -16.58
C ARG A 231 10.72 -11.08 -16.11
N GLU A 232 11.09 -9.93 -16.71
CA GLU A 232 12.30 -9.18 -16.33
C GLU A 232 12.22 -8.65 -14.90
N GLN A 233 11.04 -8.21 -14.46
CA GLN A 233 10.85 -7.80 -13.08
C GLN A 233 11.00 -8.96 -12.10
N ALA A 234 10.56 -10.17 -12.47
CA ALA A 234 10.81 -11.36 -11.66
C ALA A 234 12.30 -11.76 -11.65
N VAL A 235 13.03 -11.56 -12.74
CA VAL A 235 14.50 -11.67 -12.73
C VAL A 235 15.12 -10.65 -11.76
N ASN A 236 14.61 -9.42 -11.67
CA ASN A 236 15.09 -8.45 -10.68
C ASN A 236 14.79 -8.88 -9.23
N VAL A 237 13.70 -9.61 -8.97
CA VAL A 237 13.45 -10.25 -7.66
C VAL A 237 14.56 -11.24 -7.33
N TYR A 238 15.00 -12.06 -8.29
CA TYR A 238 16.11 -13.01 -8.10
C TYR A 238 17.44 -12.33 -7.79
N LYS A 239 17.67 -11.13 -8.34
CA LYS A 239 18.88 -10.34 -8.07
C LYS A 239 18.88 -9.72 -6.67
N ALA A 240 17.72 -9.64 -6.00
CA ALA A 240 17.63 -9.02 -4.69
C ALA A 240 18.39 -9.84 -3.64
N ALA A 241 19.33 -9.18 -2.96
CA ALA A 241 20.21 -9.77 -1.96
C ALA A 241 19.46 -10.58 -0.89
N VAL A 242 18.36 -10.03 -0.37
CA VAL A 242 17.52 -10.69 0.65
C VAL A 242 16.87 -11.98 0.13
N VAL A 243 16.44 -11.99 -1.13
CA VAL A 243 15.81 -13.16 -1.76
C VAL A 243 16.84 -14.25 -1.98
N GLN A 244 18.01 -13.93 -2.53
CA GLN A 244 19.08 -14.91 -2.75
C GLN A 244 19.51 -15.57 -1.45
N ARG A 245 19.84 -14.76 -0.44
CA ARG A 245 20.31 -15.26 0.86
C ARG A 245 19.29 -16.17 1.52
N ARG A 246 17.99 -15.84 1.45
CA ARG A 246 16.93 -16.70 1.98
C ARG A 246 16.84 -18.02 1.20
N ARG A 247 16.96 -17.98 -0.12
CA ARG A 247 16.89 -19.17 -0.97
C ARG A 247 18.05 -20.14 -0.72
N VAL A 248 19.27 -19.63 -0.60
CA VAL A 248 20.44 -20.42 -0.22
C VAL A 248 20.23 -21.07 1.15
N TYR A 249 19.82 -20.28 2.14
CA TYR A 249 19.57 -20.78 3.50
C TYR A 249 18.51 -21.88 3.55
N THR A 250 17.36 -21.65 2.93
CA THR A 250 16.24 -22.60 2.92
C THR A 250 16.57 -23.87 2.15
N HIS A 251 17.29 -23.75 1.02
CA HIS A 251 17.77 -24.91 0.27
C HIS A 251 18.72 -25.76 1.10
N MET A 252 19.69 -25.15 1.80
CA MET A 252 20.60 -25.86 2.70
C MET A 252 19.84 -26.61 3.82
N LYS A 253 18.86 -25.96 4.46
CA LYS A 253 18.14 -26.53 5.61
C LYS A 253 17.08 -27.57 5.24
N THR A 254 16.43 -27.43 4.09
CA THR A 254 15.22 -28.19 3.76
C THR A 254 15.29 -28.92 2.41
N GLY A 255 16.34 -28.69 1.62
CA GLY A 255 16.43 -29.12 0.23
C GLY A 255 15.62 -28.25 -0.75
N LEU A 256 14.80 -27.32 -0.26
CA LEU A 256 13.93 -26.48 -1.09
C LEU A 256 14.33 -25.00 -1.00
N ALA A 257 14.60 -24.38 -2.14
CA ALA A 257 14.92 -22.96 -2.22
C ALA A 257 13.63 -22.11 -2.15
N GLN A 258 13.50 -21.29 -1.11
CA GLN A 258 12.37 -20.38 -0.89
C GLN A 258 12.85 -18.95 -0.62
N PRO A 259 12.11 -17.91 -1.05
CA PRO A 259 10.83 -18.00 -1.76
C PRO A 259 10.96 -18.39 -3.24
N LYS A 260 9.96 -19.11 -3.75
CA LYS A 260 9.81 -19.35 -5.20
C LYS A 260 9.28 -18.09 -5.87
N VAL A 261 9.84 -17.72 -7.01
CA VAL A 261 9.47 -16.50 -7.73
C VAL A 261 8.68 -16.86 -9.00
N HIS A 262 7.58 -16.16 -9.24
CA HIS A 262 6.64 -16.43 -10.34
C HIS A 262 6.38 -15.16 -11.15
N ALA A 263 6.42 -15.28 -12.48
CA ALA A 263 5.92 -14.24 -13.39
C ALA A 263 4.55 -14.65 -13.94
N VAL A 264 3.54 -13.82 -13.71
CA VAL A 264 2.16 -14.04 -14.16
C VAL A 264 1.59 -12.78 -14.81
N VAL A 265 0.57 -12.95 -15.64
CA VAL A 265 -0.16 -11.85 -16.26
C VAL A 265 -1.66 -12.06 -16.11
N PHE A 266 -2.34 -11.05 -15.58
CA PHE A 266 -3.81 -11.00 -15.51
C PHE A 266 -4.41 -10.47 -16.81
N ASP A 267 -5.47 -11.11 -17.31
CA ASP A 267 -6.26 -10.59 -18.43
C ASP A 267 -7.61 -10.02 -17.95
N PRO A 268 -7.75 -8.67 -17.85
CA PRO A 268 -9.00 -8.04 -17.45
C PRO A 268 -10.20 -8.37 -18.35
N LYS A 269 -9.97 -8.81 -19.59
CA LYS A 269 -11.08 -9.20 -20.49
C LYS A 269 -11.70 -10.54 -20.13
N THR A 270 -10.91 -11.44 -19.54
CA THR A 270 -11.35 -12.83 -19.27
C THR A 270 -11.41 -13.15 -17.78
N GLY A 271 -10.74 -12.37 -16.93
CA GLY A 271 -10.58 -12.65 -15.50
C GLY A 271 -9.50 -13.70 -15.20
N ASN A 272 -8.82 -14.25 -16.22
CA ASN A 272 -7.86 -15.33 -16.03
C ASN A 272 -6.43 -14.82 -15.77
N LEU A 273 -5.69 -15.58 -14.96
CA LEU A 273 -4.24 -15.47 -14.82
C LEU A 273 -3.53 -16.39 -15.80
N LYS A 274 -2.57 -15.85 -16.53
CA LYS A 274 -1.65 -16.59 -17.40
C LYS A 274 -0.29 -16.70 -16.71
N ARG A 275 0.21 -17.93 -16.54
CA ARG A 275 1.59 -18.17 -16.12
C ARG A 275 2.53 -17.84 -17.28
N ILE A 276 3.49 -16.95 -17.05
CA ILE A 276 4.52 -16.63 -18.04
C ILE A 276 5.74 -17.50 -17.78
N ASN A 277 6.15 -17.60 -16.51
CA ASN A 277 7.27 -18.44 -16.14
C ASN A 277 7.24 -18.83 -14.65
N THR A 278 7.78 -20.02 -14.38
CA THR A 278 8.31 -20.44 -13.08
C THR A 278 9.79 -20.68 -13.27
N PHE A 279 10.59 -19.78 -12.73
CA PHE A 279 12.05 -19.76 -12.87
C PHE A 279 12.77 -20.89 -12.10
N GLU A 280 12.13 -22.05 -11.92
CA GLU A 280 12.75 -23.25 -11.36
C GLU A 280 13.24 -24.11 -12.53
N GLY A 281 14.55 -24.31 -12.66
CA GLY A 281 15.15 -25.02 -13.80
C GLY A 281 15.11 -24.22 -15.10
N ASP A 282 15.15 -22.90 -15.00
CA ASP A 282 15.20 -21.99 -16.14
C ASP A 282 16.65 -21.62 -16.46
N GLU A 283 17.09 -21.89 -17.69
CA GLU A 283 18.45 -21.62 -18.19
C GLU A 283 18.87 -20.15 -17.99
N GLN A 284 17.93 -19.20 -18.07
CA GLN A 284 18.23 -17.78 -17.81
C GLN A 284 18.64 -17.51 -16.36
N ILE A 285 18.15 -18.30 -15.40
CA ILE A 285 18.58 -18.20 -14.01
C ILE A 285 19.95 -18.85 -13.83
N ASP A 286 20.24 -19.93 -14.55
CA ASP A 286 21.56 -20.56 -14.56
C ASP A 286 22.64 -19.60 -15.07
N GLU A 287 22.35 -18.79 -16.10
CA GLU A 287 23.24 -17.70 -16.54
C GLU A 287 23.43 -16.63 -15.46
N LEU A 288 22.40 -16.32 -14.66
CA LEU A 288 22.54 -15.39 -13.55
C LEU A 288 23.46 -15.94 -12.46
N HIS A 289 23.50 -17.25 -12.24
CA HIS A 289 24.35 -17.86 -11.21
C HIS A 289 25.84 -17.57 -11.42
N GLU A 290 26.31 -17.39 -12.67
CA GLU A 290 27.71 -17.03 -12.93
C GLU A 290 28.13 -15.69 -12.32
N VAL A 291 27.19 -14.77 -12.12
CA VAL A 291 27.47 -13.38 -11.66
C VAL A 291 26.77 -13.05 -10.33
N TYR A 292 25.67 -13.72 -10.02
CA TYR A 292 24.80 -13.44 -8.87
C TYR A 292 24.77 -14.60 -7.86
N ASP A 293 25.73 -15.52 -7.86
CA ASP A 293 25.96 -16.44 -6.74
C ASP A 293 26.69 -15.72 -5.58
N LEU A 294 25.98 -14.79 -4.94
CA LEU A 294 26.58 -13.85 -3.97
C LEU A 294 26.77 -14.41 -2.57
N TYR A 295 26.13 -15.54 -2.23
CA TYR A 295 26.06 -16.06 -0.86
C TYR A 295 26.31 -17.56 -0.83
N ASP A 296 27.30 -17.98 -0.05
CA ASP A 296 27.48 -19.38 0.29
C ASP A 296 26.59 -19.81 1.46
N ALA A 297 26.56 -21.12 1.70
CA ALA A 297 25.79 -21.74 2.78
C ALA A 297 26.17 -21.20 4.16
N GLN A 298 27.44 -20.90 4.40
CA GLN A 298 27.93 -20.41 5.68
C GLN A 298 27.46 -18.97 5.95
N THR A 299 27.67 -18.07 4.99
CA THR A 299 27.26 -16.66 5.06
C THR A 299 25.75 -16.54 5.20
N ALA A 300 25.00 -17.41 4.52
CA ALA A 300 23.55 -17.49 4.68
C ALA A 300 23.17 -17.97 6.09
N ALA A 301 23.79 -19.03 6.61
CA ALA A 301 23.54 -19.56 7.96
C ALA A 301 23.82 -18.52 9.05
N GLU A 302 24.98 -17.85 8.99
CA GLU A 302 25.37 -16.80 9.94
C GLU A 302 24.32 -15.69 10.05
N PHE A 303 23.65 -15.35 8.95
CA PHE A 303 22.62 -14.31 8.95
C PHE A 303 21.32 -14.72 9.64
N TRP A 304 20.92 -15.99 9.53
CA TRP A 304 19.63 -16.50 10.01
C TRP A 304 19.70 -17.24 11.35
N GLU A 305 20.87 -17.77 11.72
CA GLU A 305 21.05 -18.58 12.92
C GLU A 305 21.60 -17.76 14.10
N ASN A 306 22.34 -16.68 13.86
CA ASN A 306 22.91 -15.84 14.92
C ASN A 306 21.92 -14.83 15.54
N GLU A 307 20.61 -15.01 15.37
CA GLU A 307 19.57 -14.14 15.95
C GLU A 307 19.46 -14.24 17.49
N GLU A 308 20.11 -15.21 18.14
CA GLU A 308 20.02 -15.44 19.58
C GLU A 308 20.74 -14.38 20.45
N GLU A 309 21.58 -13.51 19.89
CA GLU A 309 22.38 -12.55 20.66
C GLU A 309 21.72 -11.17 20.89
N TYR A 310 20.47 -10.97 20.46
CA TYR A 310 19.77 -9.69 20.62
C TYR A 310 18.90 -9.64 21.89
N PRO A 311 19.13 -8.68 22.82
CA PRO A 311 18.28 -8.52 23.99
C PRO A 311 16.86 -8.12 23.56
N LYS A 312 15.90 -9.02 23.79
CA LYS A 312 14.48 -8.78 23.51
C LYS A 312 13.98 -7.62 24.37
N ARG A 313 13.47 -6.54 23.75
CA ARG A 313 12.77 -5.49 24.51
C ARG A 313 11.47 -6.06 25.08
N GLU A 314 11.24 -5.88 26.38
CA GLU A 314 10.14 -6.50 27.15
C GLU A 314 8.72 -6.24 26.57
N ASN A 315 8.55 -5.16 25.79
CA ASN A 315 7.26 -4.77 25.19
C ASN A 315 7.19 -4.83 23.65
N THR A 316 8.11 -5.54 22.99
CA THR A 316 7.95 -5.83 21.55
C THR A 316 7.04 -7.05 21.36
N PRO A 317 5.88 -6.93 20.69
CA PRO A 317 5.11 -8.09 20.25
C PRO A 317 6.05 -9.03 19.50
N ARG A 318 6.10 -10.31 19.91
CA ARG A 318 7.04 -11.31 19.40
C ARG A 318 7.15 -11.19 17.87
N LYS A 319 8.36 -10.84 17.40
CA LYS A 319 8.90 -10.89 16.02
C LYS A 319 9.09 -9.60 15.21
N LEU A 320 8.70 -8.41 15.66
CA LEU A 320 8.70 -7.26 14.72
C LEU A 320 9.91 -6.33 14.74
N PHE A 321 10.62 -6.14 15.86
CA PHE A 321 11.68 -5.12 15.90
C PHE A 321 12.77 -5.46 16.92
N ASN A 322 13.69 -6.36 16.59
CA ASN A 322 14.97 -6.47 17.33
C ASN A 322 16.11 -6.76 16.34
N ARG A 323 16.51 -5.76 15.55
CA ARG A 323 17.76 -5.83 14.77
C ARG A 323 18.45 -4.47 14.73
N MET A 324 19.78 -4.46 14.87
CA MET A 324 20.58 -3.28 14.55
C MET A 324 20.67 -3.13 13.01
N PRO A 325 20.63 -1.91 12.47
CA PRO A 325 20.96 -1.67 11.07
C PRO A 325 22.39 -2.15 10.78
N THR A 326 22.56 -2.97 9.74
CA THR A 326 23.89 -3.35 9.26
C THR A 326 24.62 -2.10 8.76
N GLY A 327 25.76 -1.76 9.38
CA GLY A 327 26.62 -0.63 8.97
C GLY A 327 27.03 0.34 10.09
N LEU A 328 26.45 0.24 11.28
CA LEU A 328 26.93 0.95 12.47
C LEU A 328 27.64 -0.03 13.39
N SER A 329 28.97 -0.15 13.25
CA SER A 329 29.74 -0.74 14.35
C SER A 329 29.50 0.15 15.57
N ALA A 330 28.96 -0.41 16.65
CA ALA A 330 29.02 0.25 17.94
C ALA A 330 30.51 0.38 18.30
N ALA A 331 31.10 1.52 17.95
CA ALA A 331 32.37 1.92 18.50
C ALA A 331 32.17 1.94 20.02
N LYS A 332 32.76 0.97 20.72
CA LYS A 332 32.94 1.04 22.17
C LYS A 332 33.87 2.21 22.43
N GLN A 333 33.34 3.43 22.42
CA GLN A 333 33.99 4.54 23.12
C GLN A 333 33.74 4.29 24.61
N SER A 334 34.72 3.63 25.23
CA SER A 334 34.91 3.71 26.67
C SER A 334 35.23 5.15 27.02
N VAL A 335 34.20 5.96 27.25
CA VAL A 335 34.37 7.26 27.91
C VAL A 335 34.62 6.95 29.38
N SER A 336 35.90 6.86 29.74
CA SER A 336 36.33 6.94 31.14
C SER A 336 35.97 8.33 31.66
N LEU A 337 35.03 8.40 32.59
CA LEU A 337 34.82 9.59 33.41
C LEU A 337 36.08 9.81 34.26
N PRO A 338 36.62 11.04 34.35
CA PRO A 338 37.71 11.32 35.26
C PRO A 338 37.23 11.13 36.70
N SER A 339 38.00 10.41 37.51
CA SER A 339 37.83 10.35 38.95
C SER A 339 37.93 11.76 39.51
N SER A 340 36.89 12.18 40.23
CA SER A 340 37.03 13.22 41.25
C SER A 340 37.92 12.65 42.34
N ASP A 341 39.16 13.11 42.39
CA ASP A 341 40.01 13.31 43.58
C ASP A 341 41.44 13.56 43.08
N ASP A 342 41.89 14.82 43.15
CA ASP A 342 43.16 15.23 43.79
C ASP A 342 43.55 16.67 43.38
N GLU A 343 43.62 17.50 44.42
CA GLU A 343 44.27 18.83 44.63
C GLU A 343 43.76 20.11 43.93
#